data_AF-A0A937WBE1-F1
#
_entry.id   AF-A0A937WBE1-F1
#
_cell.length_a   1.000
_cell.length_b   1.000
_cell.length_c   1.000
_cell.angle_alpha   90.00
_cell.angle_beta   90.00
_cell.angle_gamma   90.00
#
_symmetry.space_group_name_H-M   'P 1'
#
loop_
_entity.id
_entity.type
_entity.pdbx_description
1 polymer ?
#
loop_
_entity_poly.entity_id
_entity_poly.type
_entity_poly.pdbx_seq_one_letter_code
_entity_poly.pdbx_strand_id
1 'polypeptide(L)'
;MASVKTAISIEESLFKEADELATEMNTSRSKLFAIAIAEFIHRQKNQKLLEKINTVYDDMPDALEKEQQQAMKVKQRQLLEEEQ
;
A
#
# COMPACT_ATOMS: atom_id res chain seq x y z
N MET A 1 -10.35 9.79 -22.64
CA MET A 1 -10.00 8.35 -22.47
C MET A 1 -11.23 7.52 -22.73
N ALA A 2 -11.08 6.34 -23.34
CA ALA A 2 -12.21 5.44 -23.57
C ALA A 2 -12.65 4.80 -22.24
N SER A 3 -13.96 4.68 -22.01
CA SER A 3 -14.53 3.96 -20.87
C SER A 3 -15.06 2.60 -21.33
N VAL A 4 -14.83 1.56 -20.51
CA VAL A 4 -15.34 0.21 -20.74
C VAL A 4 -16.46 -0.05 -19.74
N LYS A 5 -17.59 -0.59 -20.22
CA LYS A 5 -18.71 -1.01 -19.37
C LYS A 5 -18.61 -2.51 -19.13
N THR A 6 -18.61 -2.89 -17.86
CA THR A 6 -18.57 -4.28 -17.41
C THR A 6 -19.62 -4.47 -16.32
N ALA A 7 -20.37 -5.57 -16.40
CA ALA A 7 -21.23 -6.00 -15.31
C ALA A 7 -20.40 -6.90 -14.37
N ILE A 8 -20.49 -6.65 -13.07
CA ILE A 8 -19.84 -7.46 -12.02
C ILE A 8 -20.91 -7.93 -11.03
N SER A 9 -20.75 -9.15 -10.52
CA SER A 9 -21.53 -9.65 -9.39
C SER A 9 -20.84 -9.24 -8.10
N ILE A 10 -21.58 -8.63 -7.19
CA ILE A 10 -21.13 -8.22 -5.85
C ILE A 10 -22.28 -8.46 -4.86
N GLU A 11 -21.93 -8.62 -3.58
CA GLU A 11 -22.91 -8.73 -2.51
C GLU A 11 -23.80 -7.50 -2.44
N GLU A 12 -25.09 -7.70 -2.18
CA GLU A 12 -26.07 -6.61 -2.14
C GLU A 12 -25.78 -5.62 -1.02
N SER A 13 -25.33 -6.09 0.14
CA SER A 13 -24.93 -5.24 1.28
C SER A 13 -23.78 -4.32 0.89
N LEU A 14 -22.72 -4.87 0.29
CA LEU A 14 -21.57 -4.11 -0.17
C LEU A 14 -21.95 -3.08 -1.24
N PHE A 15 -22.86 -3.42 -2.15
CA PHE A 15 -23.36 -2.48 -3.14
C PHE A 15 -24.07 -1.28 -2.48
N LYS A 16 -24.92 -1.53 -1.48
CA LYS A 16 -25.64 -0.46 -0.76
C LYS A 16 -24.66 0.46 -0.03
N GLU A 17 -23.70 -0.10 0.70
CA GLU A 17 -22.66 0.66 1.40
C GLU A 17 -21.85 1.54 0.41
N ALA A 18 -21.50 0.99 -0.75
CA ALA A 18 -20.78 1.75 -1.78
C ALA A 18 -21.64 2.87 -2.41
N ASP A 19 -22.96 2.66 -2.57
CA ASP A 19 -23.86 3.68 -3.12
C ASP A 19 -24.09 4.84 -2.14
N GLU A 20 -24.23 4.53 -0.85
CA GLU A 20 -24.30 5.52 0.23
C GLU A 20 -23.02 6.35 0.27
N LEU A 21 -21.84 5.71 0.28
CA LEU A 21 -20.56 6.39 0.28
C LEU A 21 -20.35 7.25 -0.97
N ALA A 22 -20.77 6.77 -2.15
CA ALA A 22 -20.68 7.55 -3.38
C ALA A 22 -21.51 8.84 -3.28
N THR A 23 -22.69 8.75 -2.65
CA THR A 23 -23.57 9.89 -2.40
C THR A 23 -22.94 10.89 -1.43
N GLU A 24 -22.39 10.42 -0.30
CA GLU A 24 -21.70 11.27 0.69
C GLU A 24 -20.50 12.00 0.08
N MET A 25 -19.74 11.32 -0.78
CA MET A 25 -18.59 11.88 -1.49
C MET A 25 -18.97 12.77 -2.69
N ASN A 26 -20.27 12.96 -2.98
CA ASN A 26 -20.77 13.68 -4.15
C ASN A 26 -20.16 13.17 -5.47
N THR A 27 -20.06 11.85 -5.61
CA THR A 27 -19.43 11.19 -6.75
C THR A 27 -20.32 10.13 -7.37
N SER A 28 -20.06 9.73 -8.61
CA SER A 28 -20.83 8.63 -9.21
C SER A 28 -20.35 7.29 -8.65
N ARG A 29 -21.28 6.33 -8.49
CA ARG A 29 -20.95 4.92 -8.19
C ARG A 29 -19.80 4.39 -9.03
N SER A 30 -19.86 4.57 -10.35
CA SER A 30 -18.81 4.12 -11.27
C SER A 30 -17.44 4.73 -10.99
N LYS A 31 -17.41 6.00 -10.57
CA LYS A 31 -16.18 6.69 -10.20
C LYS A 31 -15.65 6.20 -8.86
N LEU A 32 -16.51 5.96 -7.88
CA LEU A 32 -16.12 5.34 -6.61
C LEU A 32 -15.47 3.97 -6.84
N PHE A 33 -16.10 3.10 -7.63
CA PHE A 33 -15.52 1.79 -7.97
C PHE A 33 -14.18 1.91 -8.71
N ALA A 34 -14.06 2.86 -9.64
CA ALA A 34 -12.79 3.10 -10.34
C ALA A 34 -11.67 3.53 -9.37
N ILE A 35 -11.98 4.40 -8.40
CA ILE A 35 -11.03 4.82 -7.35
C ILE A 35 -10.62 3.61 -6.51
N ALA A 36 -11.59 2.84 -6.01
CA ALA A 36 -11.32 1.68 -5.17
C ALA A 36 -10.45 0.63 -5.88
N ILE A 37 -10.72 0.34 -7.15
CA ILE A 37 -9.92 -0.58 -7.97
C ILE A 37 -8.50 -0.04 -8.17
N ALA A 38 -8.36 1.26 -8.49
CA ALA A 38 -7.05 1.87 -8.69
C ALA A 38 -6.19 1.80 -7.42
N GLU A 39 -6.78 2.13 -6.26
CA GLU A 39 -6.09 2.01 -4.99
C GLU A 39 -5.71 0.57 -4.64
N PHE A 40 -6.62 -0.38 -4.86
CA PHE A 40 -6.34 -1.79 -4.59
C PHE A 40 -5.17 -2.31 -5.46
N ILE A 41 -5.16 -1.97 -6.75
CA ILE A 41 -4.06 -2.30 -7.66
C ILE A 41 -2.76 -1.67 -7.18
N HIS A 42 -2.79 -0.40 -6.76
CA HIS A 42 -1.62 0.29 -6.25
C HIS A 42 -1.07 -0.40 -4.98
N ARG A 43 -1.93 -0.72 -4.01
CA ARG A 43 -1.54 -1.47 -2.80
C ARG A 43 -0.90 -2.81 -3.16
N GLN A 44 -1.46 -3.54 -4.12
CA GLN A 44 -0.90 -4.83 -4.51
C GLN A 44 0.43 -4.73 -5.25
N LYS A 45 0.63 -3.69 -6.06
CA LYS A 45 1.92 -3.40 -6.68
C LYS A 45 2.98 -3.09 -5.62
N ASN A 46 2.63 -2.31 -4.60
CA ASN A 46 3.55 -1.98 -3.51
C ASN A 46 3.93 -3.20 -2.69
N GLN A 47 2.98 -4.08 -2.37
CA GLN A 47 3.28 -5.34 -1.67
C GLN A 47 4.24 -6.22 -2.49
N LYS A 48 3.97 -6.40 -3.78
CA LYS A 48 4.87 -7.16 -4.67
C LYS A 48 6.25 -6.54 -4.80
N LEU A 49 6.36 -5.21 -4.78
CA LEU A 49 7.64 -4.53 -4.79
C LEU A 49 8.41 -4.80 -3.49
N LEU A 50 7.74 -4.69 -2.34
CA LEU A 50 8.33 -4.98 -1.04
C LEU A 50 8.78 -6.44 -0.94
N GLU A 51 7.96 -7.38 -1.39
CA GLU A 51 8.32 -8.81 -1.46
C GLU A 51 9.60 -9.02 -2.27
N LYS A 52 9.71 -8.40 -3.46
CA LYS A 52 10.91 -8.49 -4.29
C LYS A 52 12.15 -7.92 -3.61
N ILE A 53 12.01 -6.79 -2.94
CA ILE A 53 13.11 -6.19 -2.16
C ILE A 53 13.54 -7.18 -1.08
N ASN A 54 12.60 -7.69 -0.30
CA ASN A 54 12.89 -8.65 0.76
C ASN A 54 13.55 -9.92 0.22
N THR A 55 13.12 -10.45 -0.94
CA THR A 55 13.76 -11.62 -1.57
C THR A 55 15.23 -11.36 -1.92
N VAL A 56 15.59 -10.16 -2.38
CA VAL A 56 16.99 -9.81 -2.70
C VAL A 56 17.84 -9.73 -1.44
N TYR A 57 17.26 -9.32 -0.31
CA TYR A 57 17.95 -9.16 0.97
C TYR A 57 17.67 -10.30 1.96
N ASP A 58 17.15 -11.44 1.49
CA ASP A 58 16.84 -12.60 2.34
C ASP A 58 18.11 -13.38 2.75
N ASP A 59 19.22 -13.11 2.07
CA ASP A 59 20.52 -13.67 2.42
C ASP A 59 21.04 -13.11 3.75
N MET A 60 21.84 -13.92 4.45
CA MET A 60 22.41 -13.49 5.72
C MET A 60 23.39 -12.33 5.48
N PRO A 61 23.25 -11.20 6.22
CA PRO A 61 24.09 -10.04 5.97
C PRO A 61 25.57 -10.37 6.10
N ASP A 62 26.37 -9.87 5.17
CA ASP A 62 27.81 -10.05 5.21
C ASP A 62 28.46 -9.25 6.36
N ALA A 63 29.77 -9.44 6.57
CA ALA A 63 30.46 -8.79 7.68
C ALA A 63 30.44 -7.25 7.58
N LEU A 64 30.48 -6.72 6.36
CA LEU A 64 30.45 -5.28 6.10
C LEU A 64 29.04 -4.72 6.34
N GLU A 65 28.00 -5.41 5.89
CA GLU A 65 26.61 -5.05 6.13
C GLU A 65 26.26 -5.08 7.63
N LYS A 66 26.80 -6.04 8.38
CA LYS A 66 26.65 -6.10 9.85
C LYS A 66 27.30 -4.90 10.55
N GLU A 67 28.49 -4.50 10.14
CA GLU A 67 29.18 -3.33 10.69
C GLU A 67 28.38 -2.04 10.41
N GLN A 68 27.88 -1.89 9.18
CA GLN A 68 27.04 -0.76 8.79
C GLN A 68 25.72 -0.71 9.57
N GLN A 69 25.06 -1.85 9.76
CA GLN A 69 23.83 -1.94 10.57
C GLN A 69 24.08 -1.57 12.04
N GLN A 70 25.21 -1.99 12.62
CA GLN A 70 25.60 -1.63 13.99
C GLN A 70 25.80 -0.12 14.12
N ALA A 71 26.57 0.49 13.22
CA ALA A 71 26.80 1.92 13.19
C ALA A 71 25.50 2.73 13.03
N MET A 72 24.59 2.26 12.16
CA MET A 72 23.29 2.89 11.93
C MET A 72 22.40 2.84 13.19
N LYS A 73 22.36 1.71 13.91
CA LYS A 73 21.61 1.55 15.17
C LYS A 73 22.13 2.46 16.28
N VAL A 74 23.45 2.62 16.41
CA VAL A 74 24.06 3.52 17.39
C VAL A 74 23.64 4.96 17.12
N LYS A 75 23.74 5.40 15.86
CA LYS A 75 23.36 6.75 15.46
C LYS A 75 21.86 7.03 15.64
N GLN A 76 21.01 6.04 15.36
CA GLN A 76 19.56 6.17 15.54
C GLN A 76 19.17 6.31 17.02
N ARG A 77 19.89 5.64 17.93
CA ARG A 77 19.67 5.74 19.38
C ARG A 77 20.05 7.13 19.90
N GLN A 78 21.17 7.67 19.45
CA GLN A 78 21.62 9.02 19.82
C GLN A 78 20.60 10.08 19.41
N LEU A 79 20.06 10.00 18.20
CA LEU A 79 19.02 10.93 17.72
C LEU A 79 17.74 10.89 18.56
N LEU A 80 17.32 9.70 19.01
CA LEU A 80 16.15 9.54 19.87
C LEU A 80 16.37 10.05 21.31
N GLU A 81 17.62 10.02 21.79
CA GLU A 81 18.03 10.56 23.09
C GLU A 81 18.19 12.10 23.05
N GLU A 82 18.53 12.67 21.88
CA GLU A 82 18.62 14.12 21.66
C GLU A 82 17.24 14.80 21.48
N GLU A 83 16.19 14.05 21.15
CA GLU A 83 14.81 14.56 21.01
C GLU A 83 14.00 14.54 22.33
N GLN A 84 14.57 14.10 23.46
CA GLN A 84 13.96 14.12 24.81
C GLN A 84 14.54 15.22 25.69
#